data_AF-A0A847NAW1-F1
#
_entry.id   AF-A0A847NAW1-F1
#
_cell.length_a   1.000
_cell.length_b   1.000
_cell.length_c   1.000
_cell.angle_alpha   90.00
_cell.angle_beta   90.00
_cell.angle_gamma   90.00
#
_symmetry.space_group_name_H-M   'P 1'
#
loop_
_entity.id
_entity.type
_entity.pdbx_description
1 polymer ?
#
loop_
_entity_poly.entity_id
_entity_poly.type
_entity_poly.pdbx_seq_one_letter_code
_entity_poly.pdbx_strand_id
1 'polypeptide(L)'
;MKKILRTAAIILMLALVLGQLFQPGVQADTDDAIIINMKVGFDKFYKIGYTTPVYFEIENKLRDINGEIQLEMPSQYDSITLYAMNVSLPKDSVKKFLMNVPVNVFNTKIKVNIAEKDNIISTKSFRIDPGSSTDTFAIGILSDDFDSIKYINKVSMKNLGNIGTKNVRLDENSFPEDIDALKTFNAIVINNYDTSRLGTAQYDTLKKWVAEGGILIIGTGPSHNKSLAVFKDDFITGEIGEVSTLATSSLNEMAGSKAGSSMKISVLDITIKNSTPVMKDGESVLLQKVEKGKGVVGIASFDFGMEPLSAWVGNSAFADKTIVTIMPQYYFSDIYQKDMMMWDNLYSIDNALRNIPELPMPKTSHMVFLYIVYVLLAAPISYLVLKRMDEREMMWVIVPALSIAFSGVVYITGAGTRLTEPVTNVISLVDIDNSGTISPKVYAGVFTPNK
;
A
#
# COMPACT_ATOMS: atom_id res chain seq x y z
N MET A 1 -65.64 18.12 23.36
CA MET A 1 -64.36 18.83 23.60
C MET A 1 -63.16 17.90 23.90
N LYS A 2 -63.20 17.03 24.92
CA LYS A 2 -62.03 16.20 25.32
C LYS A 2 -61.46 15.27 24.24
N LYS A 3 -62.30 14.73 23.34
CA LYS A 3 -61.83 13.89 22.21
C LYS A 3 -61.07 14.71 21.16
N ILE A 4 -61.57 15.90 20.80
CA ILE A 4 -60.96 16.79 19.79
C ILE A 4 -59.60 17.32 20.27
N LEU A 5 -59.46 17.65 21.56
CA LEU A 5 -58.16 18.04 22.12
C LEU A 5 -57.12 16.91 22.09
N ARG A 6 -57.55 15.64 22.28
CA ARG A 6 -56.64 14.49 22.20
C ARG A 6 -56.18 14.21 20.77
N THR A 7 -57.06 14.32 19.78
CA THR A 7 -56.67 14.17 18.37
C THR A 7 -55.75 15.29 17.92
N ALA A 8 -56.00 16.53 18.33
CA ALA A 8 -55.13 17.66 18.03
C ALA A 8 -53.73 17.51 18.65
N ALA A 9 -53.63 17.02 19.89
CA ALA A 9 -52.35 16.78 20.55
C ALA A 9 -51.54 15.65 19.88
N ILE A 10 -52.19 14.60 19.39
CA ILE A 10 -51.53 13.50 18.68
C ILE A 10 -51.02 13.96 17.31
N ILE A 11 -51.80 14.77 16.59
CA ILE A 11 -51.38 15.35 15.29
C ILE A 11 -50.20 16.31 15.49
N LEU A 12 -50.20 17.10 16.57
CA LEU A 12 -49.09 18.01 16.89
C LEU A 12 -47.80 17.23 17.25
N MET A 13 -47.92 16.12 17.99
CA MET A 13 -46.78 15.26 18.30
C MET A 13 -46.26 14.53 17.06
N LEU A 14 -47.14 14.04 16.18
CA LEU A 14 -46.72 13.42 14.91
C LEU A 14 -46.03 14.45 13.99
N ALA A 15 -46.52 15.68 13.95
CA ALA A 15 -45.91 16.75 13.17
C ALA A 15 -44.54 17.17 13.73
N LEU A 16 -44.34 17.13 15.05
CA LEU A 16 -43.04 17.37 15.67
C LEU A 16 -42.03 16.26 15.35
N VAL A 17 -42.47 14.98 15.41
CA VAL A 17 -41.62 13.82 15.10
C VAL A 17 -41.29 13.75 13.61
N LEU A 18 -42.25 14.06 12.73
CA LEU A 18 -42.02 14.14 11.28
C LEU A 18 -41.16 15.35 10.89
N GLY A 19 -41.27 16.47 11.62
CA GLY A 19 -40.42 17.65 11.45
C GLY A 19 -38.95 17.42 11.83
N GLN A 20 -38.65 16.44 12.70
CA GLN A 20 -37.28 16.02 12.98
C GLN A 20 -36.72 15.01 11.97
N LEU A 21 -37.59 14.30 11.25
CA LEU A 21 -37.18 13.35 10.19
C LEU A 21 -36.94 14.00 8.83
N PHE A 22 -37.45 15.22 8.62
CA PHE A 22 -37.30 16.00 7.38
C PHE A 22 -36.71 17.38 7.65
N GLN A 23 -35.56 17.45 8.31
CA GLN A 23 -34.72 18.64 8.14
C GLN A 23 -34.05 18.54 6.77
N PRO A 24 -34.37 19.41 5.79
CA PRO A 24 -33.54 19.51 4.60
C PRO A 24 -32.13 19.84 5.09
N GLY A 25 -31.15 18.99 4.75
CA GLY A 25 -29.76 19.30 4.98
C GLY A 25 -29.47 20.60 4.24
N VAL A 26 -29.41 21.71 4.99
CA VAL A 26 -28.92 22.98 4.49
C VAL A 26 -27.43 22.77 4.30
N GLN A 27 -27.05 22.34 3.11
CA GLN A 27 -25.68 22.44 2.65
C GLN A 27 -25.46 23.92 2.35
N ALA A 28 -25.15 24.66 3.42
CA ALA A 28 -24.60 25.99 3.29
C ALA A 28 -23.26 25.82 2.58
N ASP A 29 -23.14 26.42 1.41
CA ASP A 29 -21.86 26.63 0.72
C ASP A 29 -21.11 27.70 1.55
N THR A 30 -20.60 27.29 2.70
CA THR A 30 -19.72 28.09 3.53
C THR A 30 -18.36 28.08 2.87
N ASP A 31 -17.79 29.26 2.66
CA ASP A 31 -16.37 29.46 2.40
C ASP A 31 -15.60 28.67 3.48
N ASP A 32 -15.16 27.45 3.13
CA ASP A 32 -14.67 26.47 4.08
C ASP A 32 -13.44 27.06 4.76
N ALA A 33 -13.54 27.34 6.07
CA ALA A 33 -12.45 27.96 6.82
C ALA A 33 -11.17 27.09 6.84
N ILE A 34 -11.28 25.81 6.47
CA ILE A 34 -10.16 24.91 6.20
C ILE A 34 -10.39 24.25 4.84
N ILE A 35 -9.49 24.52 3.88
CA ILE A 35 -9.53 23.91 2.55
C ILE A 35 -8.48 22.82 2.51
N ILE A 36 -8.87 21.61 2.10
CA ILE A 36 -7.99 20.44 1.99
C ILE A 36 -8.02 19.98 0.54
N ASN A 37 -6.88 20.04 -0.11
CA ASN A 37 -6.64 19.39 -1.40
C ASN A 37 -5.84 18.11 -1.13
N MET A 38 -6.23 17.03 -1.80
CA MET A 38 -5.60 15.73 -1.60
C MET A 38 -5.30 15.08 -2.95
N LYS A 39 -4.11 14.50 -3.07
CA LYS A 39 -3.70 13.65 -4.19
C LYS A 39 -3.20 12.32 -3.67
N VAL A 40 -3.61 11.23 -4.31
CA VAL A 40 -3.26 9.86 -3.88
C VAL A 40 -2.41 9.20 -4.96
N GLY A 41 -1.32 8.59 -4.52
CA GLY A 41 -0.41 7.84 -5.38
C GLY A 41 0.45 8.73 -6.28
N PHE A 42 0.97 8.09 -7.33
CA PHE A 42 1.83 8.68 -8.34
C PHE A 42 1.00 9.03 -9.56
N ASP A 43 0.50 10.26 -9.64
CA ASP A 43 -0.44 10.69 -10.67
C ASP A 43 -1.66 9.75 -10.77
N LYS A 44 -2.37 9.60 -9.65
CA LYS A 44 -3.53 8.71 -9.46
C LYS A 44 -3.24 7.21 -9.54
N PHE A 45 -2.00 6.83 -9.86
CA PHE A 45 -1.60 5.43 -9.82
C PHE A 45 -1.14 5.01 -8.43
N TYR A 46 -1.70 3.93 -7.93
CA TYR A 46 -1.19 3.20 -6.78
C TYR A 46 -1.62 1.74 -6.87
N LYS A 47 -0.96 0.87 -6.12
CA LYS A 47 -1.25 -0.57 -6.08
C LYS A 47 -1.82 -0.96 -4.72
N ILE A 48 -2.82 -1.82 -4.73
CA ILE A 48 -3.32 -2.46 -3.52
C ILE A 48 -2.23 -3.39 -2.97
N GLY A 49 -2.06 -3.40 -1.65
CA GLY A 49 -1.01 -4.12 -0.92
C GLY A 49 0.31 -3.36 -0.80
N TYR A 50 0.40 -2.14 -1.35
CA TYR A 50 1.60 -1.31 -1.29
C TYR A 50 1.38 -0.02 -0.52
N THR A 51 2.47 0.52 0.01
CA THR A 51 2.51 1.85 0.61
C THR A 51 2.31 2.90 -0.47
N THR A 52 1.30 3.75 -0.28
CA THR A 52 0.88 4.77 -1.24
C THR A 52 1.11 6.16 -0.66
N PRO A 53 1.83 7.05 -1.36
CA PRO A 53 1.95 8.43 -0.91
C PRO A 53 0.61 9.16 -1.04
N VAL A 54 0.21 9.84 0.03
CA VAL A 54 -0.97 10.73 0.06
C VAL A 54 -0.48 12.13 0.35
N TYR A 55 -0.63 13.00 -0.65
CA TYR A 55 -0.23 14.39 -0.59
C TYR A 55 -1.41 15.24 -0.15
N PHE A 56 -1.20 16.04 0.89
CA PHE A 56 -2.17 17.02 1.37
C PHE A 56 -1.63 18.42 1.13
N GLU A 57 -2.49 19.31 0.63
CA GLU A 57 -2.27 20.76 0.66
C GLU A 57 -3.44 21.36 1.42
N ILE A 58 -3.13 21.99 2.55
CA ILE A 58 -4.11 22.48 3.51
C ILE A 58 -3.96 23.99 3.64
N GLU A 59 -5.03 24.70 3.30
CA GLU A 59 -5.18 26.13 3.57
C GLU A 59 -6.03 26.30 4.83
N ASN A 60 -5.49 27.04 5.81
CA ASN A 60 -6.17 27.30 7.07
C ASN A 60 -6.50 28.80 7.20
N LYS A 61 -7.79 29.15 7.20
CA LYS A 61 -8.31 30.50 7.39
C LYS A 61 -8.96 30.71 8.77
N LEU A 62 -8.97 29.69 9.63
CA LEU A 62 -9.72 29.70 10.89
C LEU A 62 -8.93 30.37 12.03
N ARG A 63 -8.04 29.62 12.66
CA ARG A 63 -7.16 30.01 13.76
C ARG A 63 -5.92 29.14 13.72
N ASP A 64 -4.91 29.43 14.54
CA ASP A 64 -3.80 28.49 14.73
C ASP A 64 -4.31 27.14 15.24
N ILE A 65 -3.90 26.07 14.56
CA ILE A 65 -4.25 24.68 14.90
C ILE A 65 -2.94 23.90 15.05
N ASN A 66 -2.75 23.26 16.19
CA ASN A 66 -1.64 22.32 16.41
C ASN A 66 -2.26 20.97 16.79
N GLY A 67 -2.36 20.09 15.82
CA GLY A 67 -3.16 18.87 15.92
C GLY A 67 -2.70 17.81 14.94
N GLU A 68 -3.64 17.06 14.39
CA GLU A 68 -3.37 15.92 13.51
C GLU A 68 -4.18 16.02 12.21
N ILE A 69 -3.55 15.66 11.09
CA ILE A 69 -4.29 15.18 9.91
C ILE A 69 -4.54 13.71 10.14
N GLN A 70 -5.80 13.30 10.10
CA GLN A 70 -6.20 11.91 10.23
C GLN A 70 -6.88 11.43 8.95
N LEU A 71 -6.44 10.30 8.43
CA LEU A 71 -6.98 9.65 7.26
C LEU A 71 -7.68 8.36 7.68
N GLU A 72 -9.01 8.34 7.50
CA GLU A 72 -9.83 7.16 7.76
C GLU A 72 -9.87 6.27 6.52
N MET A 73 -9.30 5.06 6.65
CA MET A 73 -9.39 3.98 5.67
C MET A 73 -10.41 2.94 6.14
N PRO A 74 -11.61 2.90 5.53
CA PRO A 74 -12.56 1.82 5.76
C PRO A 74 -11.94 0.47 5.36
N SER A 75 -12.19 -0.53 6.19
CA SER A 75 -11.89 -1.95 5.95
C SER A 75 -13.11 -2.66 5.39
N GLN A 76 -12.92 -3.89 4.89
CA GLN A 76 -14.01 -4.77 4.43
C GLN A 76 -14.88 -5.31 5.59
N TYR A 77 -14.41 -5.19 6.85
CA TYR A 77 -15.09 -5.72 8.05
C TYR A 77 -15.76 -4.65 8.92
N ASP A 78 -16.24 -3.56 8.33
CA ASP A 78 -16.84 -2.41 9.03
C ASP A 78 -15.94 -1.75 10.11
N SER A 79 -14.64 -2.07 10.11
CA SER A 79 -13.62 -1.37 10.89
C SER A 79 -13.02 -0.22 10.10
N ILE A 80 -12.51 0.80 10.80
CA ILE A 80 -11.81 1.93 10.19
C ILE A 80 -10.37 1.92 10.72
N THR A 81 -9.40 1.87 9.81
CA THR A 81 -8.00 2.12 10.15
C THR A 81 -7.74 3.63 10.07
N LEU A 82 -7.26 4.21 11.17
CA LEU A 82 -6.94 5.63 11.26
C LEU A 82 -5.43 5.84 11.11
N TYR A 83 -5.02 6.54 10.05
CA TYR A 83 -3.64 6.98 9.87
C TYR A 83 -3.54 8.44 10.28
N ALA A 84 -2.63 8.78 11.20
CA ALA A 84 -2.53 10.13 11.75
C ALA A 84 -1.11 10.70 11.61
N MET A 85 -1.02 12.01 11.34
CA MET A 85 0.22 12.77 11.31
C MET A 85 0.04 14.09 12.05
N ASN A 86 0.96 14.38 12.98
CA ASN A 86 1.01 15.68 13.66
C ASN A 86 1.28 16.81 12.67
N VAL A 87 0.51 17.89 12.78
CA VAL A 87 0.61 19.08 11.95
C VAL A 87 0.47 20.36 12.76
N SER A 88 1.18 21.38 12.31
CA SER A 88 1.03 22.75 12.78
C SER A 88 0.51 23.59 11.62
N LEU A 89 -0.71 24.11 11.73
CA LEU A 89 -1.39 24.91 10.72
C LEU A 89 -1.65 26.31 11.32
N PRO A 90 -0.73 27.27 11.12
CA PRO A 90 -0.98 28.68 11.47
C PRO A 90 -2.19 29.23 10.72
N LYS A 91 -2.82 30.26 11.27
CA LYS A 91 -3.87 31.01 10.59
C LYS A 91 -3.31 31.66 9.32
N ASP A 92 -4.15 31.72 8.29
CA ASP A 92 -3.90 32.34 6.98
C ASP A 92 -2.66 31.75 6.29
N SER A 93 -2.48 30.42 6.42
CA SER A 93 -1.34 29.69 5.85
C SER A 93 -1.76 28.52 4.95
N VAL A 94 -0.91 28.21 3.98
CA VAL A 94 -1.00 27.03 3.12
C VAL A 94 0.19 26.13 3.42
N LYS A 95 -0.06 24.87 3.80
CA LYS A 95 0.99 23.89 4.08
C LYS A 95 0.78 22.59 3.31
N LYS A 96 1.90 21.97 2.94
CA LYS A 96 1.95 20.70 2.23
C LYS A 96 2.46 19.60 3.15
N PHE A 97 1.83 18.45 3.10
CA PHE A 97 2.18 17.27 3.88
C PHE A 97 2.17 16.02 2.98
N LEU A 98 3.00 15.05 3.32
CA LEU A 98 3.07 13.75 2.68
C LEU A 98 2.89 12.68 3.74
N MET A 99 1.87 11.84 3.59
CA MET A 99 1.65 10.66 4.43
C MET A 99 1.78 9.41 3.57
N ASN A 100 2.68 8.50 3.95
CA ASN A 100 2.82 7.20 3.30
C ASN A 100 1.88 6.20 3.97
N VAL A 101 0.89 5.70 3.21
CA VAL A 101 -0.23 4.93 3.75
C VAL A 101 -0.24 3.53 3.13
N PRO A 102 -0.14 2.45 3.93
CA PRO A 102 -0.39 1.09 3.45
C PRO A 102 -1.84 0.92 3.00
N VAL A 103 -2.06 0.76 1.69
CA VAL A 103 -3.40 0.60 1.11
C VAL A 103 -3.66 -0.87 0.81
N ASN A 104 -4.31 -1.57 1.75
CA ASN A 104 -4.53 -3.02 1.66
C ASN A 104 -5.91 -3.40 1.10
N VAL A 105 -6.80 -2.42 0.92
CA VAL A 105 -8.17 -2.65 0.49
C VAL A 105 -8.58 -1.67 -0.59
N PHE A 106 -9.52 -2.11 -1.42
CA PHE A 106 -10.13 -1.27 -2.44
C PHE A 106 -11.07 -0.26 -1.78
N ASN A 107 -10.71 1.02 -1.85
CA ASN A 107 -11.54 2.12 -1.39
C ASN A 107 -11.83 3.07 -2.56
N THR A 108 -13.07 3.57 -2.64
CA THR A 108 -13.47 4.61 -3.62
C THR A 108 -13.79 5.94 -2.96
N LYS A 109 -13.93 5.93 -1.64
CA LYS A 109 -14.21 7.11 -0.82
C LYS A 109 -13.44 6.99 0.49
N ILE A 110 -12.80 8.09 0.87
CA ILE A 110 -12.00 8.17 2.10
C ILE A 110 -12.33 9.48 2.81
N LYS A 111 -12.14 9.51 4.14
CA LYS A 111 -12.36 10.72 4.92
C LYS A 111 -11.04 11.22 5.48
N VAL A 112 -10.88 12.54 5.47
CA VAL A 112 -9.75 13.24 6.07
C VAL A 112 -10.31 14.15 7.15
N ASN A 113 -9.80 14.00 8.36
CA ASN A 113 -10.13 14.84 9.49
C ASN A 113 -8.93 15.72 9.86
N ILE A 114 -9.22 16.94 10.32
CA ILE A 114 -8.28 17.76 11.08
C ILE A 114 -8.75 17.70 12.52
N ALA A 115 -7.94 17.10 13.39
CA ALA A 115 -8.24 16.94 14.81
C ALA A 115 -7.28 17.76 15.66
N GLU A 116 -7.74 18.25 16.80
CA GLU A 116 -6.89 18.85 17.84
C GLU A 116 -7.33 18.28 19.19
N LYS A 117 -6.43 17.49 19.81
CA LYS A 117 -6.78 16.64 20.96
C LYS A 117 -7.90 15.67 20.57
N ASP A 118 -8.96 15.56 21.37
CA ASP A 118 -10.09 14.66 21.13
C ASP A 118 -11.19 15.26 20.22
N ASN A 119 -10.99 16.48 19.70
CA ASN A 119 -12.00 17.19 18.92
C ASN A 119 -11.64 17.22 17.44
N ILE A 120 -12.58 16.79 16.59
CA ILE A 120 -12.50 16.96 15.14
C ILE A 120 -12.92 18.39 14.79
N ILE A 121 -12.01 19.16 14.21
CA ILE A 121 -12.23 20.55 13.77
C ILE A 121 -12.89 20.58 12.40
N SER A 122 -12.51 19.68 11.50
CA SER A 122 -13.03 19.60 10.13
C SER A 122 -12.96 18.16 9.63
N THR A 123 -13.96 17.76 8.84
CA THR A 123 -13.99 16.48 8.12
C THR A 123 -14.32 16.73 6.65
N LYS A 124 -13.49 16.20 5.75
CA LYS A 124 -13.75 16.20 4.32
C LYS A 124 -13.74 14.80 3.74
N SER A 125 -14.70 14.53 2.87
CA SER A 125 -14.79 13.27 2.12
C SER A 125 -14.23 13.45 0.72
N PHE A 126 -13.34 12.55 0.32
CA PHE A 126 -12.75 12.53 -1.01
C PHE A 126 -13.12 11.27 -1.75
N ARG A 127 -13.37 11.39 -3.06
CA ARG A 127 -13.39 10.25 -3.96
C ARG A 127 -11.96 10.00 -4.44
N ILE A 128 -11.57 8.74 -4.48
CA ILE A 128 -10.27 8.32 -5.00
C ILE A 128 -10.46 7.37 -6.17
N ASP A 129 -9.50 7.42 -7.09
CA ASP A 129 -9.46 6.49 -8.21
C ASP A 129 -9.25 5.06 -7.70
N PRO A 130 -9.82 4.04 -8.37
CA PRO A 130 -9.60 2.65 -7.99
C PRO A 130 -8.12 2.27 -8.09
N GLY A 131 -7.57 1.74 -6.99
CA GLY A 131 -6.21 1.21 -6.97
C GLY A 131 -6.02 0.06 -7.96
N SER A 132 -4.83 -0.03 -8.54
CA SER A 132 -4.45 -1.14 -9.43
C SER A 132 -4.21 -2.42 -8.62
N SER A 133 -4.36 -3.56 -9.28
CA SER A 133 -4.12 -4.86 -8.68
C SER A 133 -2.66 -5.02 -8.27
N THR A 134 -2.41 -5.81 -7.23
CA THR A 134 -1.07 -6.07 -6.69
C THR A 134 -0.09 -6.66 -7.73
N ASP A 135 -0.59 -7.47 -8.66
CA ASP A 135 0.16 -8.11 -9.73
C ASP A 135 0.46 -7.17 -10.92
N THR A 136 -0.08 -5.95 -10.93
CA THR A 136 0.24 -4.95 -11.96
C THR A 136 1.74 -4.65 -11.95
N PHE A 137 2.38 -4.82 -13.10
CA PHE A 137 3.78 -4.47 -13.34
C PHE A 137 3.91 -2.97 -13.53
N ALA A 138 4.36 -2.27 -12.50
CA ALA A 138 4.49 -0.82 -12.50
C ALA A 138 5.88 -0.39 -12.98
N ILE A 139 5.93 0.51 -13.96
CA ILE A 139 7.15 1.08 -14.52
C ILE A 139 7.15 2.58 -14.23
N GLY A 140 8.02 3.00 -13.31
CA GLY A 140 8.30 4.41 -13.06
C GLY A 140 9.26 4.94 -14.13
N ILE A 141 8.97 6.09 -14.73
CA ILE A 141 9.77 6.64 -15.82
C ILE A 141 10.22 8.05 -15.48
N LEU A 142 11.53 8.23 -15.37
CA LEU A 142 12.22 9.52 -15.29
C LEU A 142 12.72 9.89 -16.69
N SER A 143 12.03 10.82 -17.35
CA SER A 143 12.37 11.32 -18.68
C SER A 143 11.86 12.75 -18.90
N ASP A 144 12.71 13.62 -19.45
CA ASP A 144 12.29 14.94 -19.93
C ASP A 144 11.36 14.80 -21.16
N ASP A 145 11.46 13.70 -21.91
CA ASP A 145 10.60 13.31 -23.04
C ASP A 145 9.91 11.97 -22.75
N PHE A 146 8.90 11.99 -21.88
CA PHE A 146 8.16 10.79 -21.47
C PHE A 146 7.43 10.11 -22.64
N ASP A 147 6.91 10.88 -23.59
CA ASP A 147 6.10 10.37 -24.70
C ASP A 147 6.92 9.52 -25.67
N SER A 148 8.21 9.82 -25.85
CA SER A 148 9.11 9.06 -26.72
C SER A 148 9.34 7.60 -26.28
N ILE A 149 9.15 7.30 -24.99
CA ILE A 149 9.43 5.97 -24.40
C ILE A 149 8.19 5.29 -23.82
N LYS A 150 6.98 5.83 -24.06
CA LYS A 150 5.73 5.21 -23.60
C LYS A 150 5.44 3.83 -24.23
N TYR A 151 6.19 3.44 -25.25
CA TYR A 151 6.13 2.11 -25.84
C TYR A 151 6.67 1.02 -24.90
N ILE A 152 7.44 1.38 -23.88
CA ILE A 152 7.89 0.49 -22.80
C ILE A 152 6.70 0.27 -21.85
N ASN A 153 5.70 -0.48 -22.31
CA ASN A 153 4.39 -0.59 -21.64
C ASN A 153 3.90 -2.03 -21.52
N LYS A 154 4.79 -2.99 -21.73
CA LYS A 154 4.47 -4.41 -21.74
C LYS A 154 5.62 -5.20 -21.14
N VAL A 155 5.27 -6.16 -20.29
CA VAL A 155 6.18 -7.18 -19.77
C VAL A 155 5.47 -8.53 -19.81
N SER A 156 6.03 -9.49 -20.54
CA SER A 156 5.51 -10.84 -20.68
C SER A 156 6.34 -11.83 -19.86
N MET A 157 5.71 -12.48 -18.88
CA MET A 157 6.33 -13.53 -18.07
C MET A 157 5.84 -14.91 -18.51
N LYS A 158 6.76 -15.87 -18.59
CA LYS A 158 6.56 -17.20 -19.22
C LYS A 158 5.36 -17.99 -18.68
N ASN A 159 5.04 -17.83 -17.39
CA ASN A 159 4.02 -18.63 -16.69
C ASN A 159 2.80 -17.82 -16.18
N LEU A 160 2.81 -16.50 -16.31
CA LEU A 160 1.75 -15.62 -15.77
C LEU A 160 0.83 -15.03 -16.85
N GLY A 161 1.07 -15.34 -18.13
CA GLY A 161 0.35 -14.69 -19.22
C GLY A 161 0.65 -13.19 -19.30
N ASN A 162 -0.31 -12.40 -19.80
CA ASN A 162 -0.20 -10.93 -19.78
C ASN A 162 -0.58 -10.41 -18.38
N ILE A 163 0.41 -10.00 -17.60
CA ILE A 163 0.19 -9.16 -16.42
C ILE A 163 -0.11 -7.72 -16.87
N GLY A 164 -1.05 -7.05 -16.19
CA GLY A 164 -1.30 -5.63 -16.44
C GLY A 164 -0.01 -4.85 -16.25
N THR A 165 0.37 -4.01 -17.22
CA THR A 165 1.56 -3.16 -17.12
C THR A 165 1.12 -1.70 -17.11
N LYS A 166 1.72 -0.89 -16.24
CA LYS A 166 1.38 0.53 -16.11
C LYS A 166 2.62 1.40 -16.04
N ASN A 167 2.67 2.39 -16.93
CA ASN A 167 3.70 3.42 -16.91
C ASN A 167 3.24 4.58 -16.04
N VAL A 168 4.19 5.12 -15.29
CA VAL A 168 3.98 6.24 -14.38
C VAL A 168 5.10 7.23 -14.58
N ARG A 169 4.74 8.48 -14.86
CA ARG A 169 5.72 9.55 -14.97
C ARG A 169 6.24 9.90 -13.59
N LEU A 170 7.56 9.97 -13.45
CA LEU A 170 8.24 10.42 -12.26
C LEU A 170 9.13 11.62 -12.57
N ASP A 171 9.42 12.39 -11.54
CA ASP A 171 10.33 13.53 -11.49
C ASP A 171 10.89 13.68 -10.07
N GLU A 172 11.71 14.70 -9.81
CA GLU A 172 12.30 14.94 -8.50
C GLU A 172 11.28 15.26 -7.40
N ASN A 173 10.03 15.61 -7.73
CA ASN A 173 8.99 15.91 -6.75
C ASN A 173 8.14 14.69 -6.42
N SER A 174 8.04 13.74 -7.35
CA SER A 174 7.22 12.53 -7.25
C SER A 174 8.03 11.27 -6.96
N PHE A 175 9.36 11.28 -7.16
CA PHE A 175 10.23 10.18 -6.81
C PHE A 175 10.34 10.04 -5.27
N PRO A 176 9.92 8.91 -4.67
CA PRO A 176 9.93 8.77 -3.22
C PRO A 176 11.32 8.81 -2.58
N GLU A 177 11.39 9.45 -1.41
CA GLU A 177 12.47 9.23 -0.44
C GLU A 177 12.23 7.99 0.43
N ASP A 178 10.98 7.54 0.51
CA ASP A 178 10.56 6.36 1.27
C ASP A 178 10.66 5.08 0.43
N ILE A 179 11.32 4.07 0.98
CA ILE A 179 11.57 2.82 0.25
C ILE A 179 10.30 1.99 0.04
N ASP A 180 9.36 2.02 0.98
CA ASP A 180 8.14 1.23 0.87
C ASP A 180 7.17 1.84 -0.14
N ALA A 181 7.17 3.17 -0.28
CA ALA A 181 6.49 3.85 -1.37
C ALA A 181 7.14 3.51 -2.74
N LEU A 182 8.48 3.50 -2.83
CA LEU A 182 9.19 3.18 -4.08
C LEU A 182 8.97 1.73 -4.53
N LYS A 183 8.78 0.78 -3.59
CA LYS A 183 8.43 -0.63 -3.87
C LYS A 183 7.15 -0.82 -4.67
N THR A 184 6.29 0.20 -4.79
CA THR A 184 5.16 0.19 -5.73
C THR A 184 5.63 -0.09 -7.16
N PHE A 185 6.82 0.36 -7.54
CA PHE A 185 7.40 0.14 -8.85
C PHE A 185 8.21 -1.16 -8.93
N ASN A 186 7.98 -1.93 -9.99
CA ASN A 186 8.77 -3.11 -10.32
C ASN A 186 10.02 -2.75 -11.12
N ALA A 187 9.90 -1.74 -11.99
CA ALA A 187 11.01 -1.21 -12.76
C ALA A 187 11.02 0.31 -12.73
N ILE A 188 12.22 0.89 -12.80
CA ILE A 188 12.45 2.32 -12.99
C ILE A 188 13.27 2.51 -14.26
N VAL A 189 12.78 3.30 -15.19
CA VAL A 189 13.46 3.65 -16.43
C VAL A 189 13.93 5.10 -16.33
N ILE A 190 15.23 5.31 -16.49
CA ILE A 190 15.86 6.62 -16.62
C ILE A 190 16.31 6.79 -18.07
N ASN A 191 15.79 7.79 -18.75
CA ASN A 191 16.19 8.07 -20.13
C ASN A 191 16.05 9.55 -20.44
N ASN A 192 17.10 10.21 -20.92
CA ASN A 192 17.11 11.66 -21.16
C ASN A 192 16.51 12.46 -19.98
N TYR A 193 16.91 12.11 -18.76
CA TYR A 193 16.53 12.82 -17.54
C TYR A 193 17.81 13.23 -16.81
N ASP A 194 17.88 14.48 -16.38
CA ASP A 194 18.98 14.96 -15.55
C ASP A 194 18.87 14.40 -14.13
N THR A 195 19.54 13.28 -13.89
CA THR A 195 19.52 12.59 -12.60
C THR A 195 20.12 13.41 -11.47
N SER A 196 20.87 14.48 -11.75
CA SER A 196 21.39 15.38 -10.71
C SER A 196 20.28 16.17 -9.99
N ARG A 197 19.06 16.18 -10.55
CA ARG A 197 17.86 16.73 -9.91
C ARG A 197 17.35 15.88 -8.74
N LEU A 198 17.76 14.61 -8.66
CA LEU A 198 17.41 13.75 -7.53
C LEU A 198 18.23 14.14 -6.30
N GLY A 199 17.54 14.33 -5.17
CA GLY A 199 18.18 14.57 -3.88
C GLY A 199 18.95 13.35 -3.37
N THR A 200 19.84 13.56 -2.40
CA THR A 200 20.63 12.47 -1.79
C THR A 200 19.75 11.36 -1.21
N ALA A 201 18.67 11.72 -0.52
CA ALA A 201 17.74 10.75 0.05
C ALA A 201 17.05 9.88 -1.03
N GLN A 202 16.61 10.50 -2.12
CA GLN A 202 16.02 9.78 -3.27
C GLN A 202 17.03 8.85 -3.92
N TYR A 203 18.27 9.29 -4.10
CA TYR A 203 19.33 8.48 -4.67
C TYR A 203 19.70 7.28 -3.78
N ASP A 204 19.81 7.49 -2.47
CA ASP A 204 20.06 6.40 -1.52
C ASP A 204 18.89 5.40 -1.49
N THR A 205 17.66 5.89 -1.58
CA THR A 205 16.46 5.05 -1.68
C THR A 205 16.41 4.27 -3.00
N LEU A 206 16.83 4.85 -4.12
CA LEU A 206 17.00 4.13 -5.39
C LEU A 206 18.01 2.98 -5.24
N LYS A 207 19.18 3.25 -4.66
CA LYS A 207 20.23 2.22 -4.45
C LYS A 207 19.72 1.07 -3.58
N LYS A 208 19.03 1.38 -2.48
CA LYS A 208 18.42 0.37 -1.59
C LYS A 208 17.32 -0.42 -2.29
N TRP A 209 16.45 0.25 -3.04
CA TRP A 209 15.36 -0.40 -3.79
C TRP A 209 15.91 -1.37 -4.85
N VAL A 210 16.96 -0.98 -5.58
CA VAL A 210 17.66 -1.92 -6.47
C VAL A 210 18.21 -3.10 -5.66
N ALA A 211 18.93 -2.85 -4.56
CA ALA A 211 19.47 -3.93 -3.73
C ALA A 211 18.40 -4.91 -3.19
N GLU A 212 17.16 -4.44 -2.97
CA GLU A 212 16.03 -5.24 -2.50
C GLU A 212 15.25 -5.98 -3.61
N GLY A 213 15.55 -5.73 -4.89
CA GLY A 213 14.93 -6.44 -6.01
C GLY A 213 14.50 -5.58 -7.19
N GLY A 214 14.66 -4.26 -7.10
CA GLY A 214 14.28 -3.34 -8.16
C GLY A 214 15.04 -3.54 -9.47
N ILE A 215 14.36 -3.28 -10.59
CA ILE A 215 14.94 -3.29 -11.94
C ILE A 215 15.17 -1.85 -12.39
N LEU A 216 16.42 -1.39 -12.36
CA LEU A 216 16.79 -0.08 -12.89
C LEU A 216 17.25 -0.21 -14.34
N ILE A 217 16.68 0.58 -15.25
CA ILE A 217 17.05 0.61 -16.66
C ILE A 217 17.48 2.03 -17.02
N ILE A 218 18.67 2.16 -17.60
CA ILE A 218 19.25 3.46 -17.94
C ILE A 218 19.51 3.48 -19.44
N GLY A 219 18.83 4.40 -20.14
CA GLY A 219 19.18 4.79 -21.51
C GLY A 219 20.21 5.91 -21.51
N THR A 220 21.27 5.73 -22.29
CA THR A 220 22.41 6.66 -22.35
C THR A 220 22.48 7.38 -23.69
N GLY A 221 23.26 6.87 -24.65
CA GLY A 221 23.47 7.50 -25.96
C GLY A 221 23.97 8.94 -25.85
N PRO A 222 23.51 9.84 -26.72
CA PRO A 222 23.81 11.27 -26.64
C PRO A 222 23.43 11.92 -25.30
N SER A 223 22.44 11.38 -24.59
CA SER A 223 21.89 11.91 -23.34
C SER A 223 22.63 11.44 -22.08
N HIS A 224 23.74 10.70 -22.21
CA HIS A 224 24.44 10.05 -21.10
C HIS A 224 24.84 10.99 -19.95
N ASN A 225 25.29 12.22 -20.28
CA ASN A 225 25.69 13.20 -19.28
C ASN A 225 24.56 13.55 -18.30
N LYS A 226 23.30 13.51 -18.76
CA LYS A 226 22.11 13.68 -17.91
C LYS A 226 21.77 12.40 -17.15
N SER A 227 21.61 11.30 -17.90
CA SER A 227 21.12 10.02 -17.36
C SER A 227 22.08 9.41 -16.33
N LEU A 228 23.37 9.71 -16.40
CA LEU A 228 24.40 9.17 -15.51
C LEU A 228 24.86 10.17 -14.43
N ALA A 229 24.35 11.41 -14.42
CA ALA A 229 24.86 12.51 -13.61
C ALA A 229 24.95 12.23 -12.09
N VAL A 230 23.99 11.49 -11.53
CA VAL A 230 23.93 11.19 -10.09
C VAL A 230 24.90 10.07 -9.66
N PHE A 231 25.29 9.19 -10.59
CA PHE A 231 26.06 7.97 -10.30
C PHE A 231 27.57 8.25 -10.23
N LYS A 232 27.98 8.98 -9.20
CA LYS A 232 29.39 9.37 -8.97
C LYS A 232 30.12 8.48 -7.96
N ASP A 233 29.41 7.56 -7.31
CA ASP A 233 29.94 6.62 -6.34
C ASP A 233 30.24 5.26 -6.98
N ASP A 234 30.44 4.22 -6.17
CA ASP A 234 30.72 2.86 -6.62
C ASP A 234 29.47 2.06 -7.05
N PHE A 235 28.30 2.71 -7.10
CA PHE A 235 27.07 2.07 -7.54
C PHE A 235 27.16 1.66 -9.02
N ILE A 236 27.65 2.54 -9.89
CA ILE A 236 27.95 2.24 -11.29
C ILE A 236 29.34 2.79 -11.59
N THR A 237 30.28 1.91 -11.94
CA THR A 237 31.65 2.30 -12.28
C THR A 237 32.01 1.76 -13.65
N GLY A 238 32.69 2.56 -14.47
CA GLY A 238 33.00 2.19 -15.84
C GLY A 238 33.86 3.21 -16.55
N GLU A 239 34.05 2.98 -17.84
CA GLU A 239 34.68 3.89 -18.78
C GLU A 239 33.63 4.41 -19.76
N ILE A 240 33.68 5.71 -20.02
CA ILE A 240 32.78 6.40 -20.95
C ILE A 240 33.66 6.96 -22.07
N GLY A 241 33.40 6.51 -23.29
CA GLY A 241 34.02 6.98 -24.52
C GLY A 241 33.12 7.96 -25.28
N GLU A 242 33.27 7.98 -26.60
CA GLU A 242 32.51 8.89 -27.47
C GLU A 242 31.18 8.29 -27.94
N VAL A 243 30.29 9.17 -28.38
CA VAL A 243 29.06 8.79 -29.06
C VAL A 243 29.34 8.63 -30.55
N SER A 244 28.94 7.51 -31.12
CA SER A 244 29.09 7.20 -32.54
C SER A 244 27.78 6.67 -33.13
N THR A 245 27.70 6.58 -34.45
CA THR A 245 26.56 5.96 -35.14
C THR A 245 26.89 4.51 -35.49
N LEU A 246 26.03 3.58 -35.07
CA LEU A 246 26.14 2.16 -35.40
C LEU A 246 24.95 1.71 -36.24
N ALA A 247 25.21 0.99 -37.33
CA ALA A 247 24.18 0.28 -38.08
C ALA A 247 24.06 -1.16 -37.56
N THR A 248 22.93 -1.51 -36.92
CA THR A 248 22.79 -2.80 -36.21
C THR A 248 21.45 -3.48 -36.49
N SER A 249 21.44 -4.82 -36.61
CA SER A 249 20.23 -5.65 -36.62
C SER A 249 19.84 -6.19 -35.23
N SER A 250 20.72 -6.07 -34.23
CA SER A 250 20.56 -6.69 -32.90
C SER A 250 19.28 -6.26 -32.18
N LEU A 251 18.78 -5.04 -32.41
CA LEU A 251 17.50 -4.56 -31.88
C LEU A 251 16.32 -5.35 -32.47
N ASN A 252 16.33 -5.62 -33.78
CA ASN A 252 15.30 -6.44 -34.43
C ASN A 252 15.35 -7.88 -33.93
N GLU A 253 16.56 -8.44 -33.80
CA GLU A 253 16.77 -9.80 -33.32
C GLU A 253 16.24 -9.97 -31.89
N MET A 254 16.51 -9.01 -31.00
CA MET A 254 15.96 -9.02 -29.64
C MET A 254 14.43 -8.86 -29.63
N ALA A 255 13.85 -8.07 -30.53
CA ALA A 255 12.39 -8.00 -30.67
C ALA A 255 11.75 -9.29 -31.24
N GLY A 256 12.56 -10.27 -31.63
CA GLY A 256 12.11 -11.55 -32.19
C GLY A 256 11.96 -11.55 -33.71
N SER A 257 12.41 -10.50 -34.41
CA SER A 257 12.39 -10.42 -35.87
C SER A 257 13.71 -10.95 -36.45
N LYS A 258 13.65 -12.10 -37.13
CA LYS A 258 14.82 -12.72 -37.79
C LYS A 258 15.17 -12.12 -39.15
N ALA A 259 14.32 -11.24 -39.69
CA ALA A 259 14.46 -10.64 -41.03
C ALA A 259 14.48 -9.10 -41.00
N GLY A 260 14.70 -8.50 -39.83
CA GLY A 260 14.70 -7.05 -39.68
C GLY A 260 15.94 -6.39 -40.25
N SER A 261 15.76 -5.32 -41.02
CA SER A 261 16.85 -4.50 -41.57
C SER A 261 17.68 -3.83 -40.47
N SER A 262 18.97 -3.62 -40.71
CA SER A 262 19.83 -2.84 -39.82
C SER A 262 19.30 -1.42 -39.62
N MET A 263 19.27 -0.94 -38.39
CA MET A 263 18.93 0.44 -38.05
C MET A 263 20.20 1.21 -37.67
N LYS A 264 20.30 2.46 -38.13
CA LYS A 264 21.36 3.38 -37.68
C LYS A 264 20.91 4.04 -36.38
N ILE A 265 21.62 3.79 -35.30
CA ILE A 265 21.35 4.35 -33.98
C ILE A 265 22.60 5.04 -33.43
N SER A 266 22.40 6.04 -32.57
CA SER A 266 23.49 6.66 -31.81
C SER A 266 23.80 5.81 -30.59
N VAL A 267 25.03 5.33 -30.48
CA VAL A 267 25.52 4.50 -29.37
C VAL A 267 26.66 5.21 -28.66
N LEU A 268 26.64 5.18 -27.35
CA LEU A 268 27.73 5.56 -26.48
C LEU A 268 28.67 4.37 -26.33
N ASP A 269 29.97 4.59 -26.55
CA ASP A 269 30.97 3.63 -26.09
C ASP A 269 31.03 3.65 -24.56
N ILE A 270 30.45 2.64 -23.91
CA ILE A 270 30.37 2.56 -22.45
C ILE A 270 30.65 1.14 -21.97
N THR A 271 31.66 1.02 -21.11
CA THR A 271 32.04 -0.24 -20.47
C THR A 271 31.79 -0.14 -18.98
N ILE A 272 30.94 -0.99 -18.43
CA ILE A 272 30.67 -1.04 -16.98
C ILE A 272 31.42 -2.19 -16.33
N LYS A 273 32.11 -1.91 -15.22
CA LYS A 273 32.83 -2.93 -14.44
C LYS A 273 31.87 -3.96 -13.87
N ASN A 274 32.29 -5.22 -13.84
CA ASN A 274 31.50 -6.36 -13.33
C ASN A 274 30.12 -6.51 -14.01
N SER A 275 29.99 -6.02 -15.25
CA SER A 275 28.77 -6.17 -16.02
C SER A 275 28.78 -7.45 -16.86
N THR A 276 27.58 -7.95 -17.15
CA THR A 276 27.35 -9.00 -18.13
C THR A 276 26.72 -8.38 -19.38
N PRO A 277 27.31 -8.51 -20.56
CA PRO A 277 26.67 -8.08 -21.79
C PRO A 277 25.48 -8.99 -22.12
N VAL A 278 24.33 -8.39 -22.45
CA VAL A 278 23.09 -9.10 -22.81
C VAL A 278 22.66 -8.87 -24.26
N MET A 279 23.18 -7.81 -24.89
CA MET A 279 23.09 -7.60 -26.34
C MET A 279 24.40 -7.02 -26.85
N LYS A 280 24.90 -7.57 -27.95
CA LYS A 280 26.09 -7.09 -28.65
C LYS A 280 25.84 -6.97 -30.15
N ASP A 281 26.70 -6.20 -30.81
CA ASP A 281 26.90 -6.22 -32.26
C ASP A 281 28.41 -6.13 -32.52
N GLY A 282 29.01 -7.25 -32.93
CA GLY A 282 30.47 -7.41 -32.92
C GLY A 282 31.06 -7.15 -31.53
N GLU A 283 32.01 -6.22 -31.46
CA GLU A 283 32.64 -5.77 -30.21
C GLU A 283 31.79 -4.74 -29.44
N SER A 284 30.79 -4.13 -30.08
CA SER A 284 29.96 -3.10 -29.46
C SER A 284 28.96 -3.73 -28.49
N VAL A 285 29.02 -3.35 -27.21
CA VAL A 285 28.05 -3.79 -26.20
C VAL A 285 26.85 -2.83 -26.20
N LEU A 286 25.71 -3.31 -26.68
CA LEU A 286 24.52 -2.48 -26.84
C LEU A 286 23.69 -2.39 -25.58
N LEU A 287 23.61 -3.49 -24.83
CA LEU A 287 22.93 -3.59 -23.54
C LEU A 287 23.76 -4.48 -22.62
N GLN A 288 24.02 -4.00 -21.41
CA GLN A 288 24.72 -4.73 -20.36
C GLN A 288 23.98 -4.63 -19.04
N LYS A 289 24.16 -5.61 -18.16
CA LYS A 289 23.55 -5.61 -16.83
C LYS A 289 24.57 -5.79 -15.72
N VAL A 290 24.32 -5.17 -14.58
CA VAL A 290 25.06 -5.37 -13.33
C VAL A 290 24.09 -5.84 -12.27
N GLU A 291 24.37 -6.97 -11.65
CA GLU A 291 23.56 -7.46 -10.53
C GLU A 291 23.96 -6.73 -9.25
N LYS A 292 22.96 -6.26 -8.50
CA LYS A 292 23.14 -5.47 -7.27
C LYS A 292 22.17 -5.98 -6.22
N GLY A 293 22.67 -6.73 -5.23
CA GLY A 293 21.82 -7.42 -4.25
C GLY A 293 20.85 -8.37 -4.96
N LYS A 294 19.55 -8.22 -4.69
CA LYS A 294 18.48 -8.95 -5.39
C LYS A 294 18.03 -8.23 -6.67
N GLY A 295 18.48 -7.03 -6.98
CA GLY A 295 18.06 -6.33 -8.19
C GLY A 295 19.07 -6.38 -9.32
N VAL A 296 18.80 -5.53 -10.30
CA VAL A 296 19.64 -5.38 -11.49
C VAL A 296 19.65 -3.94 -11.97
N VAL A 297 20.80 -3.51 -12.48
CA VAL A 297 20.92 -2.29 -13.27
C VAL A 297 21.23 -2.69 -14.71
N GLY A 298 20.29 -2.42 -15.63
CA GLY A 298 20.49 -2.53 -17.07
C GLY A 298 20.92 -1.18 -17.66
N ILE A 299 22.01 -1.16 -18.41
CA ILE A 299 22.55 0.04 -19.05
C ILE A 299 22.56 -0.19 -20.56
N ALA A 300 21.77 0.59 -21.28
CA ALA A 300 21.76 0.63 -22.74
C ALA A 300 22.74 1.69 -23.23
N SER A 301 23.53 1.38 -24.26
CA SER A 301 24.44 2.32 -24.92
C SER A 301 23.70 3.40 -25.73
N PHE A 302 22.40 3.25 -25.96
CA PHE A 302 21.58 4.16 -26.73
C PHE A 302 20.49 4.82 -25.87
N ASP A 303 19.90 5.88 -26.40
CA ASP A 303 18.73 6.56 -25.84
C ASP A 303 17.45 5.88 -26.37
N PHE A 304 16.56 5.42 -25.48
CA PHE A 304 15.32 4.73 -25.83
C PHE A 304 14.32 5.64 -26.57
N GLY A 305 14.38 6.95 -26.34
CA GLY A 305 13.47 7.94 -26.93
C GLY A 305 13.89 8.43 -28.31
N MET A 306 15.11 8.13 -28.75
CA MET A 306 15.66 8.66 -30.00
C MET A 306 15.20 7.88 -31.23
N GLU A 307 14.90 8.58 -32.32
CA GLU A 307 14.65 7.93 -33.62
C GLU A 307 15.92 7.21 -34.14
N PRO A 308 15.77 6.09 -34.85
CA PRO A 308 14.52 5.47 -35.29
C PRO A 308 13.80 4.62 -34.23
N LEU A 309 14.39 4.40 -33.05
CA LEU A 309 13.88 3.43 -32.06
C LEU A 309 12.49 3.80 -31.54
N SER A 310 12.25 5.07 -31.17
CA SER A 310 10.95 5.50 -30.64
C SER A 310 9.81 5.41 -31.66
N ALA A 311 10.10 5.58 -32.96
CA ALA A 311 9.12 5.47 -34.05
C ALA A 311 9.02 4.06 -34.66
N TRP A 312 9.93 3.15 -34.32
CA TRP A 312 10.00 1.82 -34.92
C TRP A 312 8.88 0.90 -34.44
N VAL A 313 8.20 0.23 -35.37
CA VAL A 313 7.07 -0.67 -35.08
C VAL A 313 7.39 -1.81 -34.10
N GLY A 314 8.66 -2.23 -34.00
CA GLY A 314 9.09 -3.28 -33.08
C GLY A 314 9.47 -2.81 -31.68
N ASN A 315 9.36 -1.51 -31.37
CA ASN A 315 9.86 -0.91 -30.13
C ASN A 315 9.25 -1.53 -28.86
N SER A 316 7.95 -1.83 -28.85
CA SER A 316 7.26 -2.43 -27.70
C SER A 316 7.68 -3.88 -27.48
N ALA A 317 7.85 -4.66 -28.55
CA ALA A 317 8.38 -6.02 -28.47
C ALA A 317 9.84 -6.04 -28.02
N PHE A 318 10.64 -5.10 -28.52
CA PHE A 318 12.01 -4.89 -28.07
C PHE A 318 12.07 -4.52 -26.58
N ALA A 319 11.22 -3.60 -26.12
CA ALA A 319 11.15 -3.18 -24.72
C ALA A 319 10.78 -4.34 -23.79
N ASP A 320 9.74 -5.11 -24.15
CA ASP A 320 9.33 -6.31 -23.42
C ASP A 320 10.51 -7.27 -23.26
N LYS A 321 11.18 -7.60 -24.37
CA LYS A 321 12.34 -8.51 -24.35
C LYS A 321 13.53 -7.92 -23.61
N THR A 322 13.79 -6.63 -23.73
CA THR A 322 14.84 -5.93 -22.97
C THR A 322 14.63 -6.12 -21.47
N ILE A 323 13.45 -5.78 -20.96
CA ILE A 323 13.14 -5.91 -19.54
C ILE A 323 13.28 -7.38 -19.12
N VAL A 324 12.60 -8.30 -19.81
CA VAL A 324 12.60 -9.74 -19.49
C VAL A 324 14.02 -10.33 -19.50
N THR A 325 14.88 -9.92 -20.42
CA THR A 325 16.26 -10.42 -20.53
C THR A 325 17.14 -9.92 -19.38
N ILE A 326 16.96 -8.69 -18.91
CA ILE A 326 17.76 -8.19 -17.78
C ILE A 326 17.20 -8.61 -16.41
N MET A 327 15.90 -8.95 -16.32
CA MET A 327 15.27 -9.31 -15.06
C MET A 327 16.08 -10.36 -14.29
N PRO A 328 16.19 -10.22 -12.95
CA PRO A 328 16.78 -11.25 -12.12
C PRO A 328 16.05 -12.60 -12.24
N GLN A 329 16.79 -13.71 -12.10
CA GLN A 329 16.22 -15.05 -12.31
C GLN A 329 15.08 -15.42 -11.36
N TYR A 330 15.04 -14.87 -10.14
CA TYR A 330 13.96 -15.21 -9.20
C TYR A 330 12.59 -14.71 -9.67
N TYR A 331 12.49 -13.72 -10.57
CA TYR A 331 11.21 -13.34 -11.19
C TYR A 331 10.56 -14.50 -11.96
N PHE A 332 11.36 -15.47 -12.39
CA PHE A 332 10.91 -16.68 -13.06
C PHE A 332 10.75 -17.88 -12.11
N SER A 333 11.05 -17.71 -10.82
CA SER A 333 10.84 -18.76 -9.82
C SER A 333 9.35 -18.92 -9.49
N ASP A 334 8.92 -20.15 -9.27
CA ASP A 334 7.54 -20.45 -8.85
C ASP A 334 7.20 -19.77 -7.51
N ILE A 335 8.21 -19.54 -6.65
CA ILE A 335 8.06 -18.84 -5.37
C ILE A 335 7.68 -17.38 -5.59
N TYR A 336 8.41 -16.64 -6.44
CA TYR A 336 8.09 -15.24 -6.71
C TYR A 336 6.72 -15.09 -7.40
N GLN A 337 6.38 -16.02 -8.29
CA GLN A 337 5.07 -16.05 -8.94
C GLN A 337 3.95 -16.31 -7.92
N LYS A 338 4.19 -17.23 -6.98
CA LYS A 338 3.28 -17.48 -5.86
C LYS A 338 3.19 -16.26 -4.95
N ASP A 339 4.29 -15.60 -4.60
CA ASP A 339 4.30 -14.39 -3.79
C ASP A 339 3.57 -13.22 -4.48
N MET A 340 3.73 -13.03 -5.79
CA MET A 340 2.95 -12.05 -6.58
C MET A 340 1.44 -12.29 -6.47
N MET A 341 1.02 -13.56 -6.52
CA MET A 341 -0.39 -13.96 -6.34
C MET A 341 -0.83 -14.01 -4.87
N MET A 342 0.11 -14.06 -3.94
CA MET A 342 -0.07 -14.31 -2.50
C MET A 342 0.45 -13.13 -1.66
N TRP A 343 0.37 -11.90 -2.19
CA TRP A 343 0.51 -10.63 -1.43
C TRP A 343 -0.56 -10.43 -0.35
N ASP A 344 -1.22 -11.53 0.01
CA ASP A 344 -1.71 -11.82 1.35
C ASP A 344 -0.62 -11.69 2.42
N ASN A 345 0.68 -11.48 2.13
CA ASN A 345 1.72 -11.52 3.17
C ASN A 345 1.65 -10.37 4.19
N LEU A 346 1.44 -9.10 3.80
CA LEU A 346 1.25 -8.01 4.78
C LEU A 346 -0.10 -8.12 5.50
N TYR A 347 -1.15 -8.54 4.80
CA TYR A 347 -2.46 -8.80 5.40
C TYR A 347 -2.43 -10.01 6.35
N SER A 348 -1.66 -11.04 6.01
CA SER A 348 -1.45 -12.24 6.83
C SER A 348 -0.54 -11.94 8.00
N ILE A 349 0.48 -11.09 7.84
CA ILE A 349 1.30 -10.60 8.94
C ILE A 349 0.45 -9.72 9.85
N ASP A 350 -0.31 -8.74 9.33
CA ASP A 350 -1.24 -7.93 10.13
C ASP A 350 -2.27 -8.80 10.86
N ASN A 351 -2.92 -9.75 10.16
CA ASN A 351 -3.82 -10.71 10.78
C ASN A 351 -3.11 -11.58 11.82
N ALA A 352 -1.91 -12.08 11.55
CA ALA A 352 -1.17 -12.89 12.49
C ALA A 352 -0.70 -12.08 13.72
N LEU A 353 -0.37 -10.80 13.55
CA LEU A 353 -0.04 -9.88 14.64
C LEU A 353 -1.27 -9.53 15.47
N ARG A 354 -2.42 -9.32 14.84
CA ARG A 354 -3.73 -9.09 15.49
C ARG A 354 -4.26 -10.33 16.20
N ASN A 355 -3.99 -11.51 15.66
CA ASN A 355 -4.35 -12.79 16.27
C ASN A 355 -3.31 -13.15 17.34
N ILE A 356 -3.50 -12.59 18.54
CA ILE A 356 -2.74 -12.97 19.73
C ILE A 356 -2.96 -14.49 19.95
N PRO A 357 -1.88 -15.29 20.06
CA PRO A 357 -1.98 -16.72 20.34
C PRO A 357 -2.94 -16.97 21.51
N GLU A 358 -3.87 -17.89 21.27
CA GLU A 358 -5.03 -18.26 22.10
C GLU A 358 -4.99 -17.67 23.52
N LEU A 359 -5.85 -16.67 23.76
CA LEU A 359 -6.34 -16.42 25.11
C LEU A 359 -6.72 -17.77 25.70
N PRO A 360 -6.31 -18.10 26.95
CA PRO A 360 -6.71 -19.34 27.57
C PRO A 360 -8.23 -19.33 27.66
N MET A 361 -8.89 -19.94 26.68
CA MET A 361 -10.34 -20.01 26.65
C MET A 361 -10.73 -20.78 27.90
N PRO A 362 -11.76 -20.33 28.65
CA PRO A 362 -12.26 -21.12 29.75
C PRO A 362 -12.55 -22.51 29.21
N LYS A 363 -11.92 -23.54 29.79
CA LYS A 363 -12.07 -24.92 29.30
C LYS A 363 -13.55 -25.19 29.05
N THR A 364 -13.94 -25.51 27.82
CA THR A 364 -15.35 -25.66 27.44
C THR A 364 -16.08 -26.64 28.36
N SER A 365 -15.37 -27.64 28.89
CA SER A 365 -15.87 -28.58 29.89
C SER A 365 -16.33 -27.92 31.20
N HIS A 366 -15.66 -26.87 31.68
CA HIS A 366 -16.03 -26.16 32.91
C HIS A 366 -17.29 -25.34 32.71
N MET A 367 -17.44 -24.67 31.55
CA MET A 367 -18.67 -23.97 31.21
C MET A 367 -19.85 -24.94 31.08
N VAL A 368 -19.67 -26.04 30.33
CA VAL A 368 -20.70 -27.07 30.17
C VAL A 368 -21.12 -27.65 31.51
N PHE A 369 -20.16 -27.95 32.40
CA PHE A 369 -20.46 -28.41 33.75
C PHE A 369 -21.26 -27.37 34.56
N LEU A 370 -20.85 -26.10 34.53
CA LEU A 370 -21.57 -25.00 35.19
C LEU A 370 -23.02 -24.88 34.70
N TYR A 371 -23.25 -24.96 33.38
CA TYR A 371 -24.60 -24.92 32.81
C TYR A 371 -25.44 -26.14 33.21
N ILE A 372 -24.85 -27.34 33.23
CA ILE A 372 -25.54 -28.55 33.69
C ILE A 372 -25.95 -28.40 35.15
N VAL A 373 -25.05 -27.94 36.02
CA VAL A 373 -25.34 -27.68 37.43
C VAL A 373 -26.47 -26.65 37.58
N TYR A 374 -26.43 -25.56 36.83
CA TYR A 374 -27.48 -24.55 36.83
C TYR A 374 -28.84 -25.11 36.40
N VAL A 375 -28.89 -25.85 35.29
CA VAL A 375 -30.15 -26.45 34.79
C VAL A 375 -30.72 -27.43 35.81
N LEU A 376 -29.88 -28.25 36.44
CA LEU A 376 -30.30 -29.18 37.48
C LEU A 376 -30.81 -28.45 38.73
N LEU A 377 -30.14 -27.39 39.15
CA LEU A 377 -30.57 -26.57 40.29
C LEU A 377 -31.88 -25.85 40.00
N ALA A 378 -32.00 -25.18 38.86
CA ALA A 378 -33.13 -24.33 38.52
C ALA A 378 -34.43 -25.14 38.22
N ALA A 379 -34.32 -26.34 37.66
CA ALA A 379 -35.48 -27.15 37.28
C ALA A 379 -35.73 -28.34 38.23
N PRO A 380 -35.07 -29.50 38.10
CA PRO A 380 -35.45 -30.70 38.85
C PRO A 380 -35.21 -30.56 40.35
N ILE A 381 -34.09 -29.98 40.80
CA ILE A 381 -33.78 -29.88 42.22
C ILE A 381 -34.71 -28.87 42.90
N SER A 382 -34.83 -27.65 42.35
CA SER A 382 -35.78 -26.65 42.88
C SER A 382 -37.21 -27.17 42.90
N TYR A 383 -37.66 -27.83 41.83
CA TYR A 383 -39.00 -28.42 41.76
C TYR A 383 -39.20 -29.51 42.84
N LEU A 384 -38.26 -30.44 43.01
CA LEU A 384 -38.39 -31.52 43.99
C LEU A 384 -38.36 -31.02 45.43
N VAL A 385 -37.51 -30.04 45.74
CA VAL A 385 -37.41 -29.43 47.07
C VAL A 385 -38.71 -28.68 47.40
N LEU A 386 -39.16 -27.80 46.50
CA LEU A 386 -40.39 -27.03 46.70
C LEU A 386 -41.65 -27.89 46.70
N LYS A 387 -41.67 -28.97 45.92
CA LYS A 387 -42.75 -29.97 45.96
C LYS A 387 -42.82 -30.70 47.31
N ARG A 388 -41.69 -30.96 47.97
CA ARG A 388 -41.67 -31.54 49.32
C ARG A 388 -42.09 -30.55 50.41
N MET A 389 -41.89 -29.26 50.17
CA MET A 389 -42.31 -28.18 51.07
C MET A 389 -43.74 -27.68 50.78
N ASP A 390 -44.38 -28.21 49.73
CA ASP A 390 -45.67 -27.78 49.18
C ASP A 390 -45.77 -26.30 48.75
N GLU A 391 -44.62 -25.68 48.43
CA GLU A 391 -44.45 -24.25 48.12
C GLU A 391 -44.01 -24.06 46.65
N ARG A 392 -44.72 -24.66 45.70
CA ARG A 392 -44.28 -24.74 44.28
C ARG A 392 -44.35 -23.40 43.55
N GLU A 393 -45.21 -22.52 44.00
CA GLU A 393 -45.36 -21.13 43.57
C GLU A 393 -44.08 -20.32 43.77
N MET A 394 -43.23 -20.68 44.75
CA MET A 394 -41.96 -20.02 45.02
C MET A 394 -40.92 -20.23 43.90
N MET A 395 -41.18 -21.12 42.93
CA MET A 395 -40.35 -21.23 41.73
C MET A 395 -40.23 -19.89 40.98
N TRP A 396 -41.27 -19.04 41.03
CA TRP A 396 -41.22 -17.72 40.39
C TRP A 396 -40.20 -16.78 41.02
N VAL A 397 -39.79 -17.00 42.28
CA VAL A 397 -38.74 -16.23 42.97
C VAL A 397 -37.39 -16.93 42.88
N ILE A 398 -37.36 -18.25 43.08
CA ILE A 398 -36.13 -19.04 43.18
C ILE A 398 -35.40 -19.13 41.84
N VAL A 399 -36.12 -19.29 40.74
CA VAL A 399 -35.49 -19.38 39.40
C VAL A 399 -34.81 -18.06 39.02
N PRO A 400 -35.45 -16.87 39.17
CA PRO A 400 -34.76 -15.59 38.97
C PRO A 400 -33.58 -15.37 39.93
N ALA A 401 -33.72 -15.73 41.22
CA ALA A 401 -32.63 -15.57 42.19
C ALA A 401 -31.41 -16.44 41.82
N LEU A 402 -31.64 -17.69 41.42
CA LEU A 402 -30.58 -18.59 40.91
C LEU A 402 -29.98 -18.07 39.61
N SER A 403 -30.77 -17.47 38.73
CA SER A 403 -30.28 -16.85 37.49
C SER A 403 -29.29 -15.73 37.77
N ILE A 404 -29.63 -14.82 38.70
CA ILE A 404 -28.75 -13.70 39.10
C ILE A 404 -27.46 -14.22 39.75
N ALA A 405 -27.58 -15.19 40.66
CA ALA A 405 -26.43 -15.80 41.31
C ALA A 405 -25.51 -16.50 40.29
N PHE A 406 -26.09 -17.24 39.34
CA PHE A 406 -25.35 -17.91 38.28
C PHE A 406 -24.65 -16.92 37.35
N SER A 407 -25.32 -15.84 36.95
CA SER A 407 -24.69 -14.75 36.18
C SER A 407 -23.48 -14.15 36.91
N GLY A 408 -23.57 -13.97 38.23
CA GLY A 408 -22.44 -13.53 39.05
C GLY A 408 -21.26 -14.52 39.04
N VAL A 409 -21.54 -15.82 39.18
CA VAL A 409 -20.51 -16.87 39.13
C VAL A 409 -19.83 -16.91 37.75
N VAL A 410 -20.61 -16.82 36.66
CA VAL A 410 -20.06 -16.76 35.30
C VAL A 410 -19.21 -15.50 35.11
N TYR A 411 -19.67 -14.36 35.61
CA TYR A 411 -18.92 -13.10 35.54
C TYR A 411 -17.57 -13.18 36.25
N ILE A 412 -17.52 -13.72 37.47
CA ILE A 412 -16.29 -13.88 38.25
C ILE A 412 -15.35 -14.89 37.57
N THR A 413 -15.89 -16.01 37.11
CA THR A 413 -15.10 -17.07 36.45
C THR A 413 -14.51 -16.57 35.12
N GLY A 414 -15.25 -15.73 34.38
CA GLY A 414 -14.79 -15.11 33.14
C GLY A 414 -13.92 -13.86 33.31
N ALA A 415 -13.80 -13.31 34.53
CA ALA A 415 -12.96 -12.14 34.78
C ALA A 415 -11.46 -12.46 34.60
N GLY A 416 -11.04 -13.68 34.97
CA GLY A 416 -9.64 -14.12 34.85
C GLY A 416 -9.17 -14.40 33.42
N THR A 417 -10.07 -14.42 32.44
CA THR A 417 -9.73 -14.62 31.01
C THR A 417 -9.67 -13.31 30.22
N ARG A 418 -9.84 -12.16 30.88
CA ARG A 418 -9.75 -10.85 30.24
C ARG A 418 -8.30 -10.38 30.22
N LEU A 419 -7.86 -9.87 29.07
CA LEU A 419 -6.60 -9.13 28.98
C LEU A 419 -6.75 -7.82 29.75
N THR A 420 -5.97 -7.66 30.80
CA THR A 420 -5.92 -6.44 31.61
C THR A 420 -4.62 -5.66 31.38
N GLU A 421 -3.61 -6.31 30.81
CA GLU A 421 -2.31 -5.73 30.49
C GLU A 421 -2.10 -5.63 28.98
N PRO A 422 -1.26 -4.68 28.51
CA PRO A 422 -0.87 -4.61 27.12
C PRO A 422 -0.16 -5.90 26.67
N VAL A 423 -0.57 -6.46 25.54
CA VAL A 423 0.05 -7.66 24.97
C VAL A 423 0.80 -7.27 23.71
N THR A 424 2.02 -7.78 23.56
CA THR A 424 2.82 -7.61 22.34
C THR A 424 2.97 -8.94 21.64
N ASN A 425 2.57 -9.00 20.37
CA ASN A 425 2.79 -10.14 19.49
C ASN A 425 3.90 -9.80 18.50
N VAL A 426 4.91 -10.67 18.36
CA VAL A 426 6.10 -10.40 17.53
C VAL A 426 6.29 -11.51 16.51
N ILE A 427 6.39 -11.14 15.24
CA ILE A 427 6.71 -12.05 14.13
C ILE A 427 8.07 -11.66 13.57
N SER A 428 8.95 -12.64 13.43
CA SER A 428 10.25 -12.45 12.78
C SER A 428 10.32 -13.28 11.51
N LEU A 429 10.50 -12.62 10.37
CA LEU A 429 10.79 -13.24 9.08
C LEU A 429 12.29 -13.14 8.81
N VAL A 430 12.91 -14.23 8.40
CA VAL A 430 14.34 -14.27 8.12
C VAL A 430 14.52 -14.59 6.64
N ASP A 431 14.87 -13.58 5.85
CA ASP A 431 15.19 -13.75 4.44
C ASP A 431 16.67 -14.13 4.32
N ILE A 432 16.97 -15.26 3.67
CA ILE A 432 18.35 -15.66 3.32
C ILE A 432 18.50 -15.54 1.81
N ASP A 433 19.45 -14.75 1.35
CA ASP A 433 19.71 -14.62 -0.09
C ASP A 433 20.64 -15.72 -0.64
N ASN A 434 20.81 -15.74 -1.96
CA ASN A 434 21.64 -16.75 -2.64
C ASN A 434 23.14 -16.64 -2.30
N SER A 435 23.60 -15.52 -1.73
CA SER A 435 24.97 -15.35 -1.24
C SER A 435 25.14 -15.83 0.21
N GLY A 436 24.05 -16.24 0.86
CA GLY A 436 24.02 -16.61 2.27
C GLY A 436 23.86 -15.43 3.22
N THR A 437 23.58 -14.22 2.72
CA THR A 437 23.34 -13.05 3.57
C THR A 437 21.96 -13.14 4.20
N ILE A 438 21.92 -12.96 5.53
CA ILE A 438 20.71 -13.05 6.35
C ILE A 438 20.17 -11.64 6.60
N SER A 439 18.90 -11.41 6.25
CA SER A 439 18.18 -10.16 6.51
C SER A 439 16.92 -10.42 7.33
N PRO A 440 16.95 -10.20 8.65
CA PRO A 440 15.78 -10.36 9.50
C PRO A 440 14.84 -9.15 9.40
N LYS A 441 13.54 -9.41 9.25
CA LYS A 441 12.45 -8.44 9.36
C LYS A 441 11.59 -8.78 10.56
N VAL A 442 11.46 -7.84 11.49
CA VAL A 442 10.69 -8.04 12.73
C VAL A 442 9.47 -7.13 12.70
N TYR A 443 8.31 -7.71 12.91
CA TYR A 443 7.04 -7.01 13.03
C TYR A 443 6.49 -7.21 14.43
N ALA A 444 5.90 -6.16 15.01
CA ALA A 444 5.30 -6.21 16.33
C ALA A 444 3.90 -5.57 16.31
N GLY A 445 2.93 -6.25 16.92
CA GLY A 445 1.59 -5.74 17.17
C GLY A 445 1.42 -5.55 18.67
N VAL A 446 0.99 -4.36 19.10
CA VAL A 446 0.71 -4.06 20.50
C VAL A 446 -0.79 -3.90 20.68
N PHE A 447 -1.39 -4.76 21.49
CA PHE A 447 -2.79 -4.68 21.87
C PHE A 447 -2.91 -4.06 23.26
N THR A 448 -3.69 -2.98 23.37
CA THR A 448 -3.92 -2.28 24.64
C THR A 448 -5.41 -2.34 24.98
N PRO A 449 -5.83 -3.08 26.02
CA PRO A 449 -7.26 -3.28 26.32
C PRO A 449 -8.05 -2.01 26.73
N ASN A 450 -7.36 -0.92 27.06
CA ASN A 450 -7.93 0.27 27.72
C ASN A 450 -7.85 1.56 26.88
N LYS A 451 -7.74 1.46 25.55
CA LYS A 451 -7.75 2.63 24.64
C LYS A 451 -8.69 2.42 23.47
#